data_AF-A0A2V9PZC4-F1
#
_entry.id   AF-A0A2V9PZC4-F1
#
_cell.length_a   1.000
_cell.length_b   1.000
_cell.length_c   1.000
_cell.angle_alpha   90.00
_cell.angle_beta   90.00
_cell.angle_gamma   90.00
#
_symmetry.space_group_name_H-M   'P 1'
#
loop_
_entity.id
_entity.type
_entity.pdbx_description
1 polymer ?
#
loop_
_entity_poly.entity_id
_entity_poly.type
_entity_poly.pdbx_seq_one_letter_code
_entity_poly.pdbx_strand_id
1 'polypeptide(L)' 'MKTVGRNAACPCGSGKKYKRCCGVQTVESSPPRAIPSVYQPIAAHGYAPWQIGEMIRFAEQTLRAQ' A
#
# COMPACT_ATOMS: atom_id res chain seq x y z
N MET A 1 31.25 6.62 -5.17
CA MET A 1 29.87 7.14 -5.24
C MET A 1 29.55 7.83 -3.93
N LYS A 2 29.31 9.16 -3.93
CA LYS A 2 28.99 9.89 -2.69
C LYS A 2 27.56 9.53 -2.25
N THR A 3 27.44 8.73 -1.20
CA THR A 3 26.15 8.44 -0.56
C THR A 3 25.65 9.70 0.13
N VAL A 4 24.68 10.39 -0.46
CA VAL A 4 24.09 11.59 0.13
C VAL A 4 23.20 11.16 1.30
N GLY A 5 23.51 11.65 2.50
CA GLY A 5 22.71 11.37 3.69
C GLY A 5 21.27 11.89 3.56
N ARG A 6 20.27 11.13 4.04
CA ARG A 6 18.84 11.47 3.90
C ARG A 6 18.45 12.87 4.44
N ASN A 7 19.17 13.36 5.44
CA ASN A 7 18.91 14.68 6.05
C ASN A 7 19.79 15.80 5.47
N ALA A 8 20.77 15.49 4.63
CA ALA A 8 21.64 16.48 4.01
C ALA A 8 20.88 17.35 2.99
N ALA A 9 21.43 18.50 2.64
CA ALA A 9 20.91 19.35 1.57
C ALA A 9 20.88 18.56 0.24
N CYS A 10 19.82 18.75 -0.55
CA CYS A 10 19.68 18.08 -1.83
C CYS A 10 20.74 18.57 -2.82
N PRO A 11 21.49 17.67 -3.48
CA PRO A 11 22.48 18.06 -4.50
C PRO A 11 21.83 18.67 -5.75
N CYS A 12 20.50 18.60 -5.86
CA CYS A 12 19.71 19.22 -6.92
C CYS A 12 19.58 20.75 -6.82
N GLY A 13 20.17 21.39 -5.80
CA GLY A 13 20.15 22.85 -5.63
C GLY A 13 18.84 23.41 -5.05
N SER A 14 17.88 22.57 -4.67
CA SER A 14 16.57 23.01 -4.16
C SER A 14 16.59 23.60 -2.74
N GLY A 15 17.71 23.50 -2.03
CA GLY A 15 17.83 23.88 -0.60
C GLY A 15 17.06 22.97 0.38
N LYS A 16 16.26 22.01 -0.11
CA LYS A 16 15.49 21.07 0.71
C LYS A 16 16.36 19.90 1.19
N LYS A 17 15.99 19.25 2.31
CA LYS A 17 16.62 17.99 2.75
C LYS A 17 16.40 16.89 1.71
N TYR A 18 17.40 16.05 1.44
CA TYR A 18 17.36 15.01 0.41
C TYR A 18 16.10 14.14 0.48
N LYS A 19 15.73 13.65 1.68
CA LYS A 19 14.52 12.83 1.91
C LYS A 19 13.18 13.52 1.61
N ARG A 20 13.18 14.86 1.44
CA ARG A 20 12.00 15.68 1.10
C ARG A 20 12.09 16.27 -0.31
N CYS A 21 13.08 15.85 -1.09
CA CYS A 21 13.28 16.26 -2.46
C CYS A 21 13.56 15.02 -3.32
N CYS A 22 14.73 14.89 -3.95
CA CYS A 22 15.06 13.74 -4.80
C CYS A 22 15.04 12.37 -4.09
N GLY A 23 15.12 12.33 -2.75
CA GLY A 23 15.03 11.11 -1.95
C GLY A 23 13.62 10.78 -1.46
N VAL A 24 12.57 11.42 -2.00
CA VAL A 24 11.18 11.02 -1.79
C VAL A 24 10.93 9.78 -2.63
N GLN A 25 10.64 8.66 -1.99
CA GLN A 25 10.08 7.51 -2.69
C GLN A 25 8.57 7.73 -2.70
N THR A 26 7.97 7.90 -3.88
CA THR A 26 6.52 7.91 -4.01
C THR A 26 6.02 6.55 -3.54
N VAL A 27 5.09 6.54 -2.59
CA VAL A 27 4.55 5.32 -1.94
C VAL A 27 3.68 4.47 -2.86
N GLU A 28 3.80 4.68 -4.16
CA GLU A 28 3.00 4.05 -5.21
C GLU A 28 3.25 2.53 -5.32
N SER A 29 4.37 2.06 -4.77
CA SER A 29 4.70 0.63 -4.70
C SER A 29 4.29 -0.04 -3.38
N SER A 30 3.72 0.69 -2.43
CA SER A 30 3.16 0.09 -1.21
C SER A 30 1.65 -0.11 -1.39
N PRO A 31 1.09 -1.30 -1.08
CA PRO A 31 -0.36 -1.44 -1.01
C PRO A 31 -0.93 -0.38 -0.06
N PRO A 32 -2.16 0.12 -0.31
CA PRO A 32 -2.75 1.16 0.51
C PRO A 32 -2.68 0.75 1.98
N ARG A 33 -2.02 1.58 2.80
CA ARG A 33 -1.89 1.35 4.25
C ARG A 33 -3.26 1.40 4.97
N ALA A 34 -4.29 1.86 4.28
CA ALA A 34 -5.66 1.90 4.76
C ALA A 34 -6.47 0.74 4.16
N ILE A 35 -6.73 -0.27 5.00
CA ILE A 35 -7.79 -1.24 4.74
C ILE A 35 -9.11 -0.50 5.01
N PRO A 36 -10.10 -0.50 4.08
CA PRO A 36 -11.39 0.12 4.36
C PRO A 36 -12.03 -0.48 5.62
N SER A 37 -12.71 0.33 6.43
CA SER A 37 -13.29 -0.07 7.72
C SER A 37 -14.11 -1.37 7.65
N VAL A 38 -14.86 -1.57 6.56
CA VAL A 38 -15.66 -2.79 6.33
C VAL A 38 -14.84 -4.09 6.29
N TYR A 39 -13.57 -4.01 5.90
CA TYR A 39 -12.66 -5.15 5.79
C TYR A 39 -11.82 -5.37 7.06
N GLN A 40 -11.78 -4.40 7.97
CA GLN A 40 -10.93 -4.45 9.16
C GLN A 40 -11.26 -5.61 10.12
N PRO A 41 -12.54 -5.98 10.35
CA PRO A 41 -12.87 -7.16 11.17
C PRO A 41 -12.36 -8.47 10.55
N ILE A 42 -12.37 -8.57 9.23
CA ILE A 42 -12.02 -9.80 8.51
C ILE A 42 -10.49 -9.89 8.33
N ALA A 43 -9.81 -8.75 8.19
CA ALA A 43 -8.36 -8.65 8.17
C ALA A 43 -7.71 -9.16 9.47
N ALA A 44 -8.37 -8.97 10.62
CA ALA A 44 -7.90 -9.50 11.91
C ALA A 44 -7.85 -11.04 11.95
N HIS A 45 -8.62 -11.71 11.08
CA HIS A 45 -8.67 -13.16 10.96
C HIS A 45 -7.73 -13.70 9.85
N GLY A 46 -6.87 -12.84 9.30
CA GLY A 46 -5.89 -13.22 8.27
C GLY A 46 -6.44 -13.26 6.85
N TYR A 47 -7.68 -12.82 6.62
CA TYR A 47 -8.23 -12.71 5.27
C TYR A 47 -7.93 -11.35 4.68
N ALA A 48 -7.21 -11.35 3.57
CA ALA A 48 -7.00 -10.16 2.80
C ALA A 48 -8.25 -9.78 1.98
N PRO A 49 -8.40 -8.50 1.61
CA PRO A 49 -9.56 -8.02 0.83
C PRO A 49 -9.82 -8.80 -0.46
N TRP A 50 -8.79 -9.32 -1.13
CA TRP A 50 -8.94 -10.09 -2.37
C TRP A 50 -9.49 -11.52 -2.14
N GLN A 51 -9.15 -12.17 -1.02
CA GLN A 51 -9.66 -13.51 -0.67
C GLN A 51 -11.18 -13.49 -0.46
N ILE A 52 -11.71 -12.36 0.04
CA ILE A 52 -13.15 -12.17 0.23
C ILE A 52 -13.88 -12.09 -1.12
N GLY A 53 -13.24 -11.52 -2.16
CA GLY A 53 -13.78 -11.52 -3.51
C GLY A 53 -13.90 -12.93 -4.11
N GLU A 54 -13.00 -13.85 -3.76
CA GLU A 54 -13.11 -15.27 -4.17
C GLU A 54 -14.25 -15.99 -3.42
N MET A 55 -14.39 -15.74 -2.12
CA MET A 55 -15.49 -16.29 -1.33
C MET A 55 -16.87 -15.84 -1.83
N ILE A 56 -17.03 -14.56 -2.18
CA ILE A 56 -18.29 -14.04 -2.72
C ILE A 56 -18.62 -14.73 -4.04
N ARG A 57 -17.65 -14.83 -4.96
CA ARG A 57 -17.85 -15.49 -6.26
C ARG A 57 -18.28 -16.95 -6.10
N PHE A 58 -17.66 -17.69 -5.18
CA PHE A 58 -18.04 -19.07 -4.88
C PHE A 58 -19.46 -19.18 -4.31
N ALA A 59 -19.83 -18.29 -3.37
CA ALA A 59 -21.17 -18.27 -2.79
C ALA A 59 -22.24 -17.98 -3.85
N GLU A 60 -22.01 -17.02 -4.74
CA GLU A 60 -22.91 -16.71 -5.86
C GLU A 60 -23.06 -17.87 -6.84
N GLN A 61 -21.96 -18.55 -7.19
CA GLN A 61 -21.98 -19.75 -8.04
C GLN A 61 -22.82 -20.87 -7.40
N THR A 62 -22.69 -21.06 -6.08
CA THR A 62 -23.44 -22.07 -5.33
C THR A 62 -24.93 -21.75 -5.27
N LEU A 63 -25.29 -20.47 -5.10
CA LEU A 63 -26.69 -20.02 -5.13
C LEU A 63 -27.34 -20.18 -6.51
N ARG A 64 -26.58 -19.95 -7.59
CA ARG A 64 -27.06 -20.13 -8.97
C ARG A 64 -27.20 -21.59 -9.40
N ALA A 65 -26.57 -22.51 -8.67
CA ALA A 65 -26.63 -23.94 -8.94
C ALA A 65 -27.84 -24.64 -8.29
N GLN A 66 -28.73 -23.88 -7.63
CA GLN A 66 -30.01 -24.36 -7.10
C GLN A 66 -31.18 -24.08 -8.04
#